data_AF-A0A3C1LNC9-F1
#
_entry.id   AF-A0A3C1LNC9-F1
#
_cell.length_a   1.000
_cell.length_b   1.000
_cell.length_c   1.000
_cell.angle_alpha   90.00
_cell.angle_beta   90.00
_cell.angle_gamma   90.00
#
_symmetry.space_group_name_H-M   'P 1'
#
loop_
_entity.id
_entity.type
_entity.pdbx_description
1 polymer ?
#
loop_
_entity_poly.entity_id
_entity_poly.type
_entity_poly.pdbx_seq_one_letter_code
_entity_poly.pdbx_strand_id
1 'polypeptide(L)'
;MSLNTSTILERRIVYLLLFLAVLLPLLFPIGWGSDVSPVVKMSYDLIDQTPAGGIGLISFDYEASTITEMQPMAVAQIEHAWSRGQKVIATALWPQGPQMAAQSFEEAKRNPLFKDKEYGVDYVNLGYKVGGMVTVQALGSSFKDVYPKDSSGRAWDTLPMLKDLKNLKGLSWICSLSAGEPGLKDWIMIAHDVHNVPVTGGTTAVSAPGFLPYVNNHGQLTGLLGGLKAASEYEALIGKKGPATTKMDAQSVAHILILLLIAVGNIKVWVRKRNNAKNTEVTNA
;
A
#
# COMPACT_ATOMS: atom_id res chain seq x y z
N MET A 1 11.86 -45.41 -14.68
CA MET A 1 10.80 -44.82 -13.82
C MET A 1 9.89 -44.00 -14.73
N SER A 2 8.90 -44.65 -15.34
CA SER A 2 7.99 -44.03 -16.31
C SER A 2 6.99 -43.14 -15.58
N LEU A 3 7.14 -41.82 -15.68
CA LEU A 3 6.08 -40.89 -15.29
C LEU A 3 4.88 -41.16 -16.19
N ASN A 4 3.78 -41.67 -15.62
CA ASN A 4 2.52 -41.92 -16.33
C ASN A 4 2.08 -40.65 -17.09
N THR A 5 1.89 -40.74 -18.41
CA THR A 5 1.50 -39.61 -19.28
C THR A 5 0.25 -38.85 -18.78
N SER A 6 -0.63 -39.55 -18.05
CA SER A 6 -1.80 -38.99 -17.36
C SER A 6 -1.45 -37.93 -16.32
N THR A 7 -0.39 -38.11 -15.54
CA THR A 7 -0.02 -37.16 -14.47
C THR A 7 0.57 -35.87 -15.03
N ILE A 8 1.20 -35.93 -16.20
CA ILE A 8 1.69 -34.75 -16.92
C ILE A 8 0.51 -33.93 -17.45
N LEU A 9 -0.50 -34.60 -18.01
CA LEU A 9 -1.70 -33.93 -18.51
C LEU A 9 -2.48 -33.26 -17.37
N GLU A 10 -2.68 -33.94 -16.25
CA GLU A 10 -3.35 -33.38 -15.07
C GLU A 10 -2.62 -32.13 -14.55
N ARG A 11 -1.28 -32.17 -14.44
CA ARG A 11 -0.49 -30.99 -14.04
C ARG A 11 -0.65 -29.83 -15.02
N ARG A 12 -0.64 -30.09 -16.33
CA ARG A 12 -0.85 -29.06 -17.36
C ARG A 12 -2.24 -28.42 -17.25
N ILE A 13 -3.28 -29.22 -17.00
CA ILE A 13 -4.65 -28.71 -16.78
C ILE A 13 -4.68 -27.83 -15.54
N VAL A 14 -4.07 -28.25 -14.43
CA VAL A 14 -4.00 -27.44 -13.20
C VAL A 14 -3.27 -26.11 -13.45
N TYR A 15 -2.14 -26.12 -14.15
CA TYR A 15 -1.43 -24.89 -14.49
C TYR A 15 -2.23 -23.98 -15.43
N LEU A 16 -2.97 -24.55 -16.38
CA LEU A 16 -3.85 -23.78 -17.26
C LEU A 16 -5.01 -23.16 -16.48
N LEU A 17 -5.65 -23.91 -15.58
CA LEU A 17 -6.72 -23.39 -14.71
C LEU A 17 -6.19 -22.29 -13.80
N LEU A 18 -5.01 -22.47 -13.21
CA LEU A 18 -4.38 -21.46 -12.36
C LEU A 18 -4.02 -20.20 -13.15
N PHE A 19 -3.48 -20.36 -14.35
CA PHE A 19 -3.20 -19.25 -15.26
C PHE A 19 -4.48 -18.47 -15.59
N LEU A 20 -5.57 -19.14 -15.94
CA LEU A 20 -6.84 -18.50 -16.22
C LEU A 20 -7.44 -17.84 -14.97
N ALA A 21 -7.35 -18.48 -13.80
CA ALA A 21 -7.82 -17.93 -12.53
C ALA A 21 -7.12 -16.63 -12.12
N VAL A 22 -5.85 -16.48 -12.47
CA VAL A 22 -5.10 -15.22 -12.24
C VAL A 22 -5.33 -14.22 -13.38
N LEU A 23 -5.35 -14.67 -14.64
CA LEU A 23 -5.49 -13.80 -15.81
C LEU A 23 -6.85 -13.11 -15.86
N LEU A 24 -7.94 -13.83 -15.60
CA LEU A 24 -9.30 -13.30 -15.76
C LEU A 24 -9.56 -12.09 -14.84
N PRO A 25 -9.25 -12.11 -13.54
CA PRO A 25 -9.45 -10.94 -12.68
C PRO A 25 -8.52 -9.77 -13.00
N LEU A 26 -7.35 -10.02 -13.58
CA LEU A 26 -6.46 -8.96 -14.06
C LEU A 26 -7.04 -8.21 -15.26
N LEU A 27 -7.80 -8.90 -16.12
CA LEU A 27 -8.48 -8.29 -17.28
C LEU A 27 -9.84 -7.70 -16.91
N PHE A 28 -10.54 -8.34 -15.98
CA PHE A 28 -11.89 -7.97 -15.55
C PHE A 28 -11.93 -7.88 -14.01
N PRO A 29 -11.48 -6.74 -13.43
CA PRO A 29 -11.49 -6.56 -11.99
C PRO A 29 -12.91 -6.69 -11.44
N ILE A 30 -13.10 -7.71 -10.61
CA ILE A 30 -14.39 -8.04 -9.99
C ILE A 30 -14.73 -6.92 -9.00
N GLY A 31 -13.74 -6.44 -8.27
CA GLY A 31 -13.89 -5.55 -7.13
C GLY A 31 -14.57 -6.28 -5.99
N TRP A 32 -14.13 -7.50 -5.67
CA TRP A 32 -14.71 -8.23 -4.55
C TRP A 32 -14.41 -7.44 -3.28
N GLY A 33 -15.45 -6.83 -2.70
CA GLY A 33 -15.31 -6.05 -1.49
C GLY A 33 -14.83 -6.92 -0.34
N SER A 34 -13.74 -6.52 0.30
CA SER A 34 -13.40 -6.95 1.64
C SER A 34 -13.91 -5.91 2.64
N ASP A 35 -14.43 -6.37 3.78
CA ASP A 35 -14.73 -5.46 4.89
C ASP A 35 -13.49 -4.63 5.22
N VAL A 36 -13.69 -3.31 5.30
CA VAL A 36 -12.62 -2.37 5.60
C VAL A 36 -12.23 -2.54 7.06
N SER A 37 -10.95 -2.81 7.32
CA SER A 37 -10.45 -2.93 8.67
C SER A 37 -10.49 -1.57 9.41
N PRO A 38 -10.80 -1.54 10.72
CA PRO A 38 -10.84 -0.30 11.49
C PRO A 38 -9.55 0.52 11.40
N VAL A 39 -8.41 -0.17 11.35
CA VAL A 39 -7.08 0.45 11.29
C VAL A 39 -6.85 1.17 9.95
N VAL A 40 -7.35 0.62 8.83
CA VAL A 40 -7.32 1.31 7.53
C VAL A 40 -8.32 2.48 7.51
N LYS A 41 -9.50 2.30 8.11
CA LYS A 41 -10.51 3.36 8.21
C LYS A 41 -9.99 4.58 8.97
N MET A 42 -9.18 4.39 10.02
CA MET A 42 -8.50 5.49 10.73
C MET A 42 -7.58 6.32 9.82
N SER A 43 -6.77 5.66 8.98
CA SER A 43 -5.91 6.35 8.01
C SER A 43 -6.72 7.12 6.96
N TYR A 44 -7.83 6.53 6.51
CA TYR A 44 -8.76 7.20 5.60
C TYR A 44 -9.36 8.45 6.27
N ASP A 45 -9.88 8.31 7.49
CA ASP A 45 -10.56 9.37 8.21
C ASP A 45 -9.66 10.57 8.50
N LEU A 46 -8.38 10.32 8.79
CA LEU A 46 -7.38 11.38 8.94
C LEU A 46 -7.30 12.29 7.71
N ILE A 47 -7.26 11.69 6.52
CA ILE A 47 -7.18 12.44 5.26
C ILE A 47 -8.54 13.04 4.90
N ASP A 48 -9.65 12.31 5.08
CA ASP A 48 -10.99 12.78 4.70
C ASP A 48 -11.46 13.99 5.54
N GLN A 49 -11.13 14.00 6.82
CA GLN A 49 -11.49 15.05 7.77
C GLN A 49 -10.54 16.26 7.71
N THR A 50 -9.40 16.15 7.03
CA THR A 50 -8.49 17.27 6.86
C THR A 50 -9.12 18.33 5.93
N PRO A 51 -9.19 19.61 6.35
CA PRO A 51 -9.80 20.67 5.54
C PRO A 51 -9.09 20.89 4.18
N ALA A 52 -9.85 21.38 3.20
CA ALA A 52 -9.29 21.80 1.93
C ALA A 52 -8.20 22.87 2.13
N GLY A 53 -7.14 22.80 1.32
CA GLY A 53 -5.94 23.62 1.47
C GLY A 53 -4.93 23.10 2.49
N GLY A 54 -5.28 22.09 3.29
CA GLY A 54 -4.33 21.39 4.16
C GLY A 54 -3.15 20.80 3.39
N ILE A 55 -1.99 20.70 4.04
CA ILE A 55 -0.76 20.17 3.42
C ILE A 55 -0.41 18.84 4.08
N GLY A 56 -0.54 17.77 3.32
CA GLY A 56 -0.08 16.44 3.71
C GLY A 56 1.34 16.17 3.26
N LEU A 57 2.08 15.36 4.03
CA LEU A 57 3.39 14.84 3.61
C LEU A 57 3.31 13.32 3.48
N ILE A 58 3.83 12.78 2.37
CA ILE A 58 4.01 11.35 2.17
C ILE A 58 5.53 11.07 2.08
N SER A 59 6.03 10.22 2.97
CA SER A 59 7.40 9.72 2.91
C SER A 59 7.46 8.40 2.15
N PHE A 60 8.30 8.34 1.11
CA PHE A 60 8.46 7.20 0.21
C PHE A 60 9.68 6.38 0.59
N ASP A 61 9.57 5.60 1.65
CA ASP A 61 10.65 4.83 2.28
C ASP A 61 10.61 3.35 1.84
N TYR A 62 10.53 3.15 0.52
CA TYR A 62 10.48 1.83 -0.12
C TYR A 62 11.18 1.82 -1.48
N GLU A 63 11.32 0.62 -2.04
CA GLU A 63 12.04 0.35 -3.28
C GLU A 63 11.29 -0.66 -4.16
N ALA A 64 11.86 -0.96 -5.34
CA ALA A 64 11.24 -1.84 -6.34
C ALA A 64 10.84 -3.23 -5.78
N SER A 65 11.52 -3.74 -4.77
CA SER A 65 11.24 -5.05 -4.15
C SER A 65 9.88 -5.11 -3.43
N THR A 66 9.37 -3.95 -2.95
CA THR A 66 8.13 -3.84 -2.16
C THR A 66 7.07 -2.94 -2.83
N ILE A 67 7.35 -2.46 -4.04
CA ILE A 67 6.49 -1.56 -4.83
C ILE A 67 5.08 -2.12 -5.03
N THR A 68 4.94 -3.44 -5.15
CA THR A 68 3.65 -4.10 -5.37
C THR A 68 2.64 -3.80 -4.27
N GLU A 69 3.11 -3.69 -3.03
CA GLU A 69 2.29 -3.37 -1.86
C GLU A 69 2.21 -1.86 -1.62
N MET A 70 3.33 -1.14 -1.76
CA MET A 70 3.45 0.26 -1.33
C MET A 70 2.92 1.27 -2.35
N GLN A 71 3.17 1.06 -3.64
CA GLN A 71 2.80 2.01 -4.69
C GLN A 71 1.29 2.26 -4.76
N PRO A 72 0.41 1.24 -4.70
CA PRO A 72 -1.03 1.48 -4.71
C PRO A 72 -1.50 2.29 -3.50
N MET A 73 -0.89 2.10 -2.32
CA MET A 73 -1.19 2.91 -1.12
C MET A 73 -0.84 4.38 -1.33
N ALA A 74 0.30 4.66 -1.96
CA ALA A 74 0.73 6.01 -2.26
C ALA A 74 -0.26 6.70 -3.21
N VAL A 75 -0.56 6.05 -4.34
CA VAL A 75 -1.45 6.58 -5.36
C VAL A 75 -2.85 6.82 -4.79
N ALA A 76 -3.39 5.88 -4.03
CA ALA A 76 -4.71 6.01 -3.42
C ALA A 76 -4.78 7.19 -2.42
N GLN A 77 -3.74 7.38 -1.60
CA GLN A 77 -3.70 8.49 -0.65
C GLN A 77 -3.47 9.86 -1.33
N ILE A 78 -2.68 9.91 -2.40
CA ILE A 78 -2.52 11.13 -3.21
C ILE A 78 -3.87 11.53 -3.84
N GLU A 79 -4.54 10.57 -4.49
CA GLU A 79 -5.85 10.82 -5.10
C GLU A 79 -6.90 11.22 -4.05
N HIS A 80 -6.87 10.61 -2.87
CA HIS A 80 -7.74 11.00 -1.76
C HIS A 80 -7.47 12.43 -1.29
N ALA A 81 -6.21 12.78 -1.02
CA ALA A 81 -5.85 14.14 -0.61
C ALA A 81 -6.29 15.17 -1.66
N TRP A 82 -6.06 14.90 -2.94
CA TRP A 82 -6.46 15.77 -4.03
C TRP A 82 -7.98 15.88 -4.20
N SER A 83 -8.74 14.81 -3.99
CA SER A 83 -10.22 14.86 -4.03
C SER A 83 -10.81 15.72 -2.91
N ARG A 84 -10.07 15.86 -1.79
CA ARG A 84 -10.40 16.74 -0.66
C ARG A 84 -9.82 18.15 -0.80
N GLY A 85 -9.21 18.49 -1.94
CA GLY A 85 -8.62 19.81 -2.18
C GLY A 85 -7.37 20.10 -1.34
N GLN A 86 -6.70 19.06 -0.85
CA GLN A 86 -5.44 19.18 -0.10
C GLN A 86 -4.25 19.18 -1.06
N LYS A 87 -3.10 19.61 -0.53
CA LYS A 87 -1.81 19.61 -1.22
C LYS A 87 -0.92 18.50 -0.68
N VAL A 88 -0.04 17.95 -1.51
CA VAL A 88 0.79 16.80 -1.14
C VAL A 88 2.28 17.10 -1.35
N ILE A 89 3.05 16.99 -0.28
CA ILE A 89 4.51 16.99 -0.30
C ILE A 89 4.97 15.54 -0.33
N ALA A 90 5.88 15.20 -1.23
CA ALA A 90 6.65 13.96 -1.16
C ALA A 90 8.07 14.20 -0.65
N THR A 91 8.56 13.27 0.16
CA THR A 91 9.95 13.19 0.62
C THR A 91 10.36 11.73 0.69
N ALA A 92 11.64 11.45 0.92
CA ALA A 92 12.11 10.12 1.22
C ALA A 92 13.30 10.13 2.19
N LEU A 93 13.37 9.11 3.03
CA LEU A 93 14.52 8.72 3.82
C LEU A 93 15.33 7.60 3.12
N TRP A 94 14.90 7.17 1.93
CA TRP A 94 15.54 6.17 1.09
C TRP A 94 15.94 6.76 -0.27
N PRO A 95 17.11 6.40 -0.83
CA PRO A 95 17.58 6.96 -2.11
C PRO A 95 16.63 6.74 -3.30
N GLN A 96 15.90 5.62 -3.35
CA GLN A 96 14.95 5.31 -4.45
C GLN A 96 13.59 6.02 -4.28
N GLY A 97 13.27 6.49 -3.08
CA GLY A 97 11.97 7.10 -2.76
C GLY A 97 11.54 8.26 -3.66
N PRO A 98 12.42 9.19 -4.06
CA PRO A 98 12.04 10.27 -4.98
C PRO A 98 11.52 9.76 -6.31
N GLN A 99 12.06 8.64 -6.82
CA GLN A 99 11.57 8.02 -8.04
C GLN A 99 10.20 7.38 -7.83
N MET A 100 9.99 6.70 -6.70
CA MET A 100 8.69 6.11 -6.35
C MET A 100 7.60 7.19 -6.23
N ALA A 101 7.93 8.31 -5.58
CA ALA A 101 7.06 9.48 -5.46
C ALA A 101 6.68 10.07 -6.81
N ALA A 102 7.67 10.30 -7.69
CA ALA A 102 7.41 10.79 -9.04
C ALA A 102 6.47 9.85 -9.81
N GLN A 103 6.72 8.53 -9.75
CA GLN A 103 5.84 7.54 -10.36
C GLN A 103 4.42 7.57 -9.78
N SER A 104 4.27 7.77 -8.46
CA SER A 104 2.95 7.85 -7.82
C SER A 104 2.17 9.08 -8.25
N PHE A 105 2.81 10.25 -8.35
CA PHE A 105 2.15 11.46 -8.86
C PHE A 105 1.74 11.30 -10.33
N GLU A 106 2.61 10.75 -11.17
CA GLU A 106 2.29 10.51 -12.58
C GLU A 106 1.15 9.50 -12.73
N GLU A 107 1.12 8.46 -11.90
CA GLU A 107 0.03 7.48 -11.90
C GLU A 107 -1.30 8.09 -11.40
N ALA A 108 -1.26 8.86 -10.31
CA ALA A 108 -2.44 9.57 -9.80
C ALA A 108 -3.01 10.56 -10.83
N LYS A 109 -2.16 11.24 -11.60
CA LYS A 109 -2.57 12.15 -12.68
C LYS A 109 -3.19 11.46 -13.89
N ARG A 110 -3.07 10.12 -14.04
CA ARG A 110 -3.82 9.37 -15.06
C ARG A 110 -5.31 9.37 -14.78
N ASN A 111 -5.73 9.61 -13.54
CA ASN A 111 -7.13 9.84 -13.22
C ASN A 111 -7.57 11.21 -13.79
N PRO A 112 -8.58 11.25 -14.69
CA PRO A 112 -9.01 12.49 -15.35
C PRO A 112 -9.42 13.61 -14.38
N LEU A 113 -9.83 13.29 -13.15
CA LEU A 113 -10.18 14.26 -12.11
C LEU A 113 -8.97 15.07 -11.60
N PHE A 114 -7.75 14.56 -11.79
CA PHE A 114 -6.52 15.15 -11.24
C PHE A 114 -5.50 15.53 -12.31
N LYS A 115 -5.86 15.45 -13.60
CA LYS A 115 -4.98 15.80 -14.72
C LYS A 115 -4.44 17.25 -14.63
N ASP A 116 -5.25 18.15 -14.06
CA ASP A 116 -4.97 19.58 -13.95
C ASP A 116 -4.17 19.94 -12.69
N LYS A 117 -3.71 18.95 -11.91
CA LYS A 117 -2.87 19.18 -10.74
C LYS A 117 -1.50 19.71 -11.16
N GLU A 118 -1.10 20.84 -10.57
CA GLU A 118 0.08 21.61 -10.94
C GLU A 118 1.25 21.42 -9.96
N TYR A 119 2.43 21.14 -10.50
CA TYR A 119 3.64 20.99 -9.71
C TYR A 119 4.09 22.33 -9.10
N GLY A 120 4.36 22.34 -7.79
CA GLY A 120 4.71 23.51 -7.00
C GLY A 120 3.49 24.26 -6.42
N VAL A 121 2.28 23.95 -6.88
CA VAL A 121 1.03 24.55 -6.40
C VAL A 121 0.17 23.54 -5.65
N ASP A 122 -0.03 22.35 -6.21
CA ASP A 122 -0.79 21.25 -5.61
C ASP A 122 0.10 20.15 -5.02
N TYR A 123 1.27 19.94 -5.61
CA TYR A 123 2.21 18.91 -5.16
C TYR A 123 3.66 19.25 -5.44
N VAL A 124 4.57 18.70 -4.64
CA VAL A 124 6.01 18.83 -4.81
C VAL A 124 6.72 17.57 -4.34
N ASN A 125 7.84 17.24 -4.99
CA ASN A 125 8.73 16.18 -4.53
C ASN A 125 10.05 16.80 -4.03
N LEU A 126 10.23 16.85 -2.70
CA LEU A 126 11.43 17.41 -2.07
C LEU A 126 12.66 16.51 -2.24
N GLY A 127 12.45 15.24 -2.57
CA GLY A 127 13.52 14.28 -2.82
C GLY A 127 13.97 13.52 -1.58
N TYR A 128 15.20 13.02 -1.64
CA TYR A 128 15.79 12.16 -0.62
C TYR A 128 16.70 12.97 0.29
N LYS A 129 16.63 12.69 1.60
CA LYS A 129 17.61 13.17 2.56
C LYS A 129 18.09 12.03 3.46
N VAL A 130 19.41 11.91 3.53
CA VAL A 130 20.09 10.98 4.45
C VAL A 130 19.97 11.47 5.89
N GLY A 131 19.85 10.53 6.83
CA GLY A 131 19.89 10.81 8.27
C GLY A 131 18.76 10.21 9.09
N GLY A 132 17.72 9.63 8.45
CA GLY A 132 16.61 8.96 9.15
C GLY A 132 15.97 9.87 10.20
N MET A 133 15.94 9.43 11.45
CA MET A 133 15.45 10.22 12.59
C MET A 133 16.04 11.64 12.68
N VAL A 134 17.34 11.80 12.40
CA VAL A 134 18.01 13.12 12.46
C VAL A 134 17.42 14.08 11.42
N THR A 135 17.09 13.57 10.23
CA THR A 135 16.41 14.34 9.19
C THR A 135 15.04 14.77 9.67
N VAL A 136 14.24 13.84 10.20
CA VAL A 136 12.89 14.15 10.71
C VAL A 136 12.96 15.19 11.84
N GLN A 137 13.95 15.09 12.72
CA GLN A 137 14.19 16.08 13.78
C GLN A 137 14.55 17.46 13.23
N ALA A 138 15.38 17.53 12.19
CA ALA A 138 15.72 18.79 11.53
C ALA A 138 14.48 19.42 10.85
N LEU A 139 13.59 18.62 10.26
CA LEU A 139 12.31 19.10 9.71
C LEU A 139 11.38 19.66 10.78
N GLY A 140 11.52 19.20 12.03
CA GLY A 140 10.87 19.78 13.19
C GLY A 140 11.22 21.25 13.43
N SER A 141 12.38 21.69 12.91
CA SER A 141 12.85 23.08 12.99
C SER A 141 12.59 23.86 11.70
N SER A 142 13.01 23.32 10.55
CA SER A 142 12.96 24.04 9.27
C SER A 142 13.00 23.10 8.07
N PHE A 143 11.96 23.12 7.24
CA PHE A 143 11.97 22.42 5.95
C PHE A 143 12.95 23.06 4.96
N LYS A 144 13.01 24.40 4.90
CA LYS A 144 13.85 25.12 3.94
C LYS A 144 15.33 24.87 4.13
N ASP A 145 15.79 24.72 5.38
CA ASP A 145 17.20 24.42 5.67
C ASP A 145 17.57 22.98 5.31
N VAL A 146 16.63 22.05 5.47
CA VAL A 146 16.81 20.64 5.07
C VAL A 146 16.74 20.49 3.55
N TYR A 147 15.79 21.19 2.92
CA TYR A 147 15.47 21.16 1.49
C TYR A 147 15.50 22.57 0.88
N PRO A 148 16.69 23.16 0.64
CA PRO A 148 16.78 24.46 -0.02
C PRO A 148 16.30 24.42 -1.49
N LYS A 149 16.28 23.22 -2.08
CA LYS A 149 15.77 22.92 -3.41
C LYS A 149 14.96 21.63 -3.37
N ASP A 150 14.03 21.49 -4.30
CA ASP A 150 13.31 20.22 -4.51
C ASP A 150 14.13 19.22 -5.33
N SER A 151 13.56 18.03 -5.56
CA SER A 151 14.20 16.94 -6.33
C SER A 151 14.51 17.29 -7.79
N SER A 152 13.83 18.31 -8.37
CA SER A 152 14.06 18.81 -9.72
C SER A 152 15.05 19.98 -9.78
N GLY A 153 15.55 20.43 -8.63
CA GLY A 153 16.48 21.55 -8.51
C GLY A 153 15.81 22.94 -8.42
N ARG A 154 14.48 23.02 -8.34
CA ARG A 154 13.76 24.29 -8.12
C ARG A 154 14.01 24.77 -6.70
N ALA A 155 14.29 26.07 -6.54
CA ALA A 155 14.53 26.65 -5.22
C ALA A 155 13.23 26.67 -4.40
N TRP A 156 13.34 26.43 -3.08
CA TRP A 156 12.22 26.45 -2.13
C TRP A 156 11.30 27.67 -2.33
N ASP A 157 11.89 28.85 -2.45
CA ASP A 157 11.17 30.13 -2.55
C ASP A 157 10.37 30.30 -3.85
N THR A 158 10.58 29.43 -4.84
CA THR A 158 9.86 29.45 -6.12
C THR A 158 8.62 28.57 -6.14
N LEU A 159 8.32 27.85 -5.04
CA LEU A 159 7.25 26.86 -4.96
C LEU A 159 6.08 27.43 -4.13
N PRO A 160 4.98 27.91 -4.76
CA PRO A 160 3.89 28.60 -4.07
C PRO A 160 3.29 27.84 -2.89
N MET A 161 3.18 26.51 -2.97
CA MET A 161 2.59 25.71 -1.89
C MET A 161 3.41 25.66 -0.60
N LEU A 162 4.70 26.00 -0.66
CA LEU A 162 5.64 25.90 0.46
C LEU A 162 5.84 27.22 1.19
N LYS A 163 5.25 28.33 0.68
CA LYS A 163 5.52 29.70 1.16
C LYS A 163 5.28 29.87 2.67
N ASP A 164 4.22 29.27 3.19
CA ASP A 164 3.82 29.38 4.60
C ASP A 164 4.28 28.19 5.45
N LEU A 165 4.89 27.18 4.84
CA LEU A 165 5.39 25.99 5.53
C LEU A 165 6.78 26.26 6.12
N LYS A 166 6.89 26.19 7.44
CA LYS A 166 8.19 26.33 8.14
C LYS A 166 8.76 25.00 8.60
N ASN A 167 7.98 24.21 9.33
CA ASN A 167 8.40 22.98 9.98
C ASN A 167 7.24 21.98 10.06
N LEU A 168 7.46 20.82 10.68
CA LEU A 168 6.46 19.74 10.79
C LEU A 168 5.08 20.22 11.27
N LYS A 169 5.00 21.20 12.19
CA LYS A 169 3.71 21.69 12.73
C LYS A 169 2.84 22.40 11.70
N GLY A 170 3.39 22.78 10.55
CA GLY A 170 2.63 23.33 9.43
C GLY A 170 1.94 22.27 8.56
N LEU A 171 2.22 20.98 8.81
CA LEU A 171 1.57 19.87 8.10
C LEU A 171 0.27 19.49 8.80
N SER A 172 -0.74 19.13 8.01
CA SER A 172 -2.02 18.62 8.51
C SER A 172 -1.93 17.14 8.90
N TRP A 173 -1.13 16.37 8.16
CA TRP A 173 -0.90 14.94 8.42
C TRP A 173 0.39 14.48 7.73
N ILE A 174 0.92 13.36 8.20
CA ILE A 174 2.07 12.66 7.61
C ILE A 174 1.67 11.21 7.35
N CYS A 175 1.97 10.68 6.17
CA CYS A 175 1.94 9.26 5.88
C CYS A 175 3.35 8.76 5.57
N SER A 176 3.87 7.81 6.35
CA SER A 176 5.13 7.14 6.00
C SER A 176 4.84 5.77 5.39
N LEU A 177 5.18 5.65 4.10
CA LEU A 177 5.14 4.39 3.38
C LEU A 177 6.52 3.75 3.48
N SER A 178 6.63 2.72 4.32
CA SER A 178 7.91 2.25 4.85
C SER A 178 8.04 0.73 4.72
N ALA A 179 9.04 0.29 3.97
CA ALA A 179 9.39 -1.12 3.84
C ALA A 179 10.44 -1.58 4.88
N GLY A 180 11.06 -0.66 5.62
CA GLY A 180 12.10 -0.97 6.61
C GLY A 180 12.47 0.23 7.48
N GLU A 181 13.75 0.31 7.88
CA GLU A 181 14.33 1.43 8.62
C GLU A 181 15.46 2.09 7.78
N PRO A 182 15.62 3.43 7.81
CA PRO A 182 14.77 4.43 8.46
C PRO A 182 13.37 4.51 7.84
N GLY A 183 12.36 5.02 8.55
CA GLY A 183 10.99 5.02 8.03
C GLY A 183 9.92 5.35 9.07
N LEU A 184 8.82 4.59 9.07
CA LEU A 184 7.61 4.91 9.84
C LEU A 184 7.87 5.17 11.34
N LYS A 185 8.78 4.41 11.95
CA LYS A 185 9.17 4.58 13.35
C LYS A 185 9.76 5.97 13.63
N ASP A 186 10.58 6.50 12.72
CA ASP A 186 11.20 7.82 12.86
C ASP A 186 10.15 8.93 12.82
N TRP A 187 9.15 8.79 11.95
CA TRP A 187 8.03 9.73 11.85
C TRP A 187 7.13 9.69 13.09
N ILE A 188 6.83 8.51 13.63
CA ILE A 188 6.08 8.39 14.90
C ILE A 188 6.85 9.08 16.04
N MET A 189 8.11 8.69 16.25
CA MET A 189 8.90 9.16 17.40
C MET A 189 9.19 10.66 17.38
N ILE A 190 9.27 11.28 16.20
CA ILE A 190 9.60 12.70 16.09
C ILE A 190 8.37 13.53 15.73
N ALA A 191 7.72 13.24 14.61
CA ALA A 191 6.63 14.09 14.14
C ALA A 191 5.39 14.00 15.04
N HIS A 192 5.01 12.80 15.49
CA HIS A 192 3.94 12.64 16.46
C HIS A 192 4.42 12.98 17.88
N ASP A 193 5.36 12.21 18.44
CA ASP A 193 5.64 12.29 19.89
C ASP A 193 6.29 13.63 20.33
N VAL A 194 7.03 14.32 19.44
CA VAL A 194 7.66 15.62 19.76
C VAL A 194 6.85 16.80 19.21
N HIS A 195 6.31 16.70 17.99
CA HIS A 195 5.66 17.82 17.32
C HIS A 195 4.12 17.76 17.31
N ASN A 196 3.53 16.65 17.77
CA ASN A 196 2.09 16.40 17.83
C ASN A 196 1.40 16.55 16.47
N VAL A 197 2.10 16.16 15.40
CA VAL A 197 1.55 16.10 14.04
C VAL A 197 0.96 14.70 13.85
N PRO A 198 -0.29 14.56 13.36
CA PRO A 198 -0.87 13.25 13.11
C PRO A 198 -0.04 12.45 12.09
N VAL A 199 0.34 11.24 12.47
CA VAL A 199 1.09 10.31 11.61
C VAL A 199 0.22 9.10 11.33
N THR A 200 0.11 8.73 10.05
CA THR A 200 -0.39 7.45 9.58
C THR A 200 0.73 6.73 8.82
N GLY A 201 0.53 5.47 8.44
CA GLY A 201 1.58 4.71 7.76
C GLY A 201 1.08 3.63 6.83
N GLY A 202 1.94 3.22 5.92
CA GLY A 202 1.81 2.02 5.12
C GLY A 202 3.07 1.18 5.23
N THR A 203 2.94 -0.13 5.42
CA THR A 203 4.08 -1.05 5.52
C THR A 203 3.80 -2.33 4.75
N THR A 204 4.84 -3.12 4.47
CA THR A 204 4.64 -4.49 3.98
C THR A 204 3.78 -5.29 4.95
N ALA A 205 3.09 -6.31 4.44
CA ALA A 205 2.25 -7.19 5.27
C ALA A 205 3.04 -7.83 6.42
N VAL A 206 4.32 -8.13 6.21
CA VAL A 206 5.20 -8.75 7.21
C VAL A 206 5.64 -7.78 8.32
N SER A 207 5.74 -6.49 8.02
CA SER A 207 6.14 -5.47 9.00
C SER A 207 4.97 -4.90 9.79
N ALA A 208 3.75 -4.97 9.25
CA ALA A 208 2.56 -4.37 9.86
C ALA A 208 2.32 -4.77 11.33
N PRO A 209 2.46 -6.05 11.74
CA PRO A 209 2.26 -6.43 13.15
C PRO A 209 3.18 -5.70 14.12
N GLY A 210 4.39 -5.31 13.70
CA GLY A 210 5.33 -4.57 14.53
C GLY A 210 4.89 -3.14 14.83
N PHE A 211 3.99 -2.56 14.03
CA PHE A 211 3.49 -1.19 14.19
C PHE A 211 2.12 -1.10 14.85
N LEU A 212 1.36 -2.21 14.93
CA LEU A 212 0.05 -2.23 15.58
C LEU A 212 0.05 -1.72 17.05
N PRO A 213 1.08 -1.96 17.88
CA PRO A 213 1.12 -1.38 19.23
C PRO A 213 1.11 0.16 19.28
N TYR A 214 1.50 0.83 18.19
CA TYR A 214 1.43 2.30 18.08
C TYR A 214 0.03 2.78 17.69
N VAL A 215 -0.82 1.92 17.13
CA VAL A 215 -2.25 2.20 16.92
C VAL A 215 -2.99 1.98 18.24
N ASN A 216 -2.79 2.93 19.15
CA ASN A 216 -3.28 2.86 20.52
C ASN A 216 -4.11 4.10 20.88
N ASN A 217 -4.64 4.12 22.10
CA ASN A 217 -5.50 5.21 22.59
C ASN A 217 -4.77 6.57 22.70
N HIS A 218 -3.44 6.58 22.69
CA HIS A 218 -2.64 7.82 22.67
C HIS A 218 -2.42 8.36 21.25
N GLY A 219 -2.88 7.64 20.22
CA GLY A 219 -2.87 8.13 18.84
C GLY A 219 -1.50 8.16 18.17
N GLN A 220 -0.48 7.50 18.73
CA GLN A 220 0.91 7.51 18.21
C GLN A 220 0.98 7.20 16.71
N LEU A 221 0.11 6.30 16.26
CA LEU A 221 -0.12 6.03 14.86
C LEU A 221 -1.64 6.06 14.56
N THR A 222 -2.06 7.04 13.78
CA THR A 222 -3.45 7.24 13.33
C THR A 222 -3.73 6.34 12.12
N GLY A 223 -3.94 5.06 12.39
CA GLY A 223 -4.19 4.04 11.38
C GLY A 223 -2.93 3.55 10.65
N LEU A 224 -3.06 2.40 10.00
CA LEU A 224 -1.95 1.68 9.37
C LEU A 224 -2.47 0.85 8.19
N LEU A 225 -1.81 0.97 7.05
CA LEU A 225 -2.05 0.12 5.88
C LEU A 225 -0.99 -1.00 5.84
N GLY A 226 -1.42 -2.23 6.15
CA GLY A 226 -0.57 -3.43 6.10
C GLY A 226 -0.70 -4.20 4.79
N GLY A 227 0.27 -4.02 3.90
CA GLY A 227 0.40 -4.74 2.63
C GLY A 227 -0.71 -4.56 1.63
N LEU A 228 -0.70 -5.38 0.58
CA LEU A 228 -1.59 -5.24 -0.58
C LEU A 228 -3.09 -5.25 -0.21
N LYS A 229 -3.47 -6.05 0.79
CA LYS A 229 -4.87 -6.12 1.27
C LYS A 229 -5.34 -4.76 1.77
N ALA A 230 -4.58 -4.11 2.66
CA ALA A 230 -4.96 -2.80 3.19
C ALA A 230 -4.98 -1.72 2.12
N ALA A 231 -4.09 -1.80 1.13
CA ALA A 231 -4.13 -0.93 -0.04
C ALA A 231 -5.46 -1.08 -0.81
N SER A 232 -5.94 -2.32 -1.00
CA SER A 232 -7.23 -2.57 -1.67
C SER A 232 -8.44 -2.10 -0.86
N GLU A 233 -8.39 -2.24 0.46
CA GLU A 233 -9.42 -1.71 1.37
C GLU A 233 -9.48 -0.18 1.26
N TYR A 234 -8.33 0.49 1.18
CA TYR A 234 -8.27 1.94 1.01
C TYR A 234 -8.78 2.39 -0.37
N GLU A 235 -8.41 1.69 -1.45
CA GLU A 235 -8.97 1.93 -2.79
C GLU A 235 -10.50 1.82 -2.80
N ALA A 236 -11.06 0.81 -2.11
CA ALA A 236 -12.50 0.64 -1.97
C ALA A 236 -13.16 1.83 -1.23
N LEU A 237 -12.53 2.34 -0.16
CA LEU A 237 -13.04 3.50 0.58
C LEU A 237 -13.13 4.77 -0.28
N ILE A 238 -12.19 4.98 -1.19
CA ILE A 238 -12.21 6.14 -2.11
C ILE A 238 -13.02 5.86 -3.39
N GLY A 239 -13.73 4.74 -3.46
CA GLY A 239 -14.57 4.37 -4.61
C GLY A 239 -13.80 4.00 -5.87
N LYS A 240 -12.55 3.55 -5.74
CA LYS A 240 -11.65 3.20 -6.84
C LYS A 240 -11.45 1.68 -6.93
N LYS A 241 -11.50 1.14 -8.15
CA LYS A 241 -10.98 -0.21 -8.46
C LYS A 241 -9.57 -0.08 -9.03
N GLY A 242 -8.58 0.03 -8.15
CA GLY A 242 -7.21 0.31 -8.55
C GLY A 242 -6.35 -0.95 -8.72
N PRO A 243 -5.03 -0.77 -8.87
CA PRO A 243 -4.09 -1.88 -8.95
C PRO A 243 -4.14 -2.81 -7.74
N ALA A 244 -4.43 -2.30 -6.53
CA ALA A 244 -4.50 -3.18 -5.36
C ALA A 244 -5.75 -4.05 -5.37
N THR A 245 -6.93 -3.49 -5.67
CA THR A 245 -8.17 -4.24 -5.86
C THR A 245 -7.99 -5.34 -6.91
N THR A 246 -7.41 -5.00 -8.06
CA THR A 246 -7.23 -5.94 -9.17
C THR A 246 -6.30 -7.10 -8.81
N LYS A 247 -5.18 -6.82 -8.12
CA LYS A 247 -4.27 -7.87 -7.64
C LYS A 247 -4.90 -8.73 -6.53
N MET A 248 -5.71 -8.13 -5.67
CA MET A 248 -6.44 -8.86 -4.62
C MET A 248 -7.54 -9.76 -5.18
N ASP A 249 -8.26 -9.33 -6.23
CA ASP A 249 -9.22 -10.18 -6.94
C ASP A 249 -8.51 -11.40 -7.53
N ALA A 250 -7.39 -11.19 -8.24
CA ALA A 250 -6.60 -12.27 -8.82
C ALA A 250 -6.09 -13.26 -7.76
N GLN A 251 -5.60 -12.75 -6.64
CA GLN A 251 -5.18 -13.57 -5.51
C GLN A 251 -6.36 -14.35 -4.91
N SER A 252 -7.52 -13.73 -4.75
CA SER A 252 -8.71 -14.37 -4.15
C SER A 252 -9.24 -15.50 -5.03
N VAL A 253 -9.36 -15.27 -6.34
CA VAL A 253 -9.81 -16.29 -7.31
C VAL A 253 -8.83 -17.46 -7.38
N ALA A 254 -7.52 -17.18 -7.37
CA ALA A 254 -6.49 -18.22 -7.33
C ALA A 254 -6.60 -19.08 -6.05
N HIS A 255 -6.81 -18.47 -4.88
CA HIS A 255 -6.97 -19.21 -3.63
C HIS A 255 -8.24 -20.07 -3.62
N ILE A 256 -9.37 -19.55 -4.12
CA ILE A 256 -10.61 -20.32 -4.24
C ILE A 256 -10.39 -21.54 -5.16
N LEU A 257 -9.73 -21.35 -6.29
CA LEU A 257 -9.40 -22.46 -7.19
C LEU A 257 -8.53 -23.52 -6.47
N ILE A 258 -7.49 -23.10 -5.75
CA ILE A 258 -6.62 -24.02 -5.02
C ILE A 258 -7.42 -24.80 -3.97
N LEU A 259 -8.30 -24.14 -3.21
CA LEU A 259 -9.16 -24.80 -2.23
C LEU A 259 -10.10 -25.83 -2.88
N LEU A 260 -10.68 -25.50 -4.03
CA LEU A 260 -11.52 -26.44 -4.79
C LEU A 260 -10.71 -27.65 -5.28
N LEU A 261 -9.50 -27.43 -5.79
CA LEU A 261 -8.62 -28.53 -6.24
C LEU A 261 -8.21 -29.44 -5.07
N ILE A 262 -7.90 -28.88 -3.91
CA ILE A 262 -7.61 -29.63 -2.68
C ILE A 262 -8.84 -30.45 -2.27
N ALA A 263 -10.04 -29.85 -2.28
CA ALA A 263 -11.28 -30.54 -1.94
C ALA A 263 -11.55 -31.72 -2.90
N VAL A 264 -11.43 -31.52 -4.21
CA VAL A 264 -11.58 -32.57 -5.22
C VAL A 264 -10.54 -33.68 -5.01
N GLY A 265 -9.28 -33.33 -4.72
CA GLY A 265 -8.22 -34.28 -4.41
C GLY A 265 -8.56 -35.14 -3.18
N ASN A 266 -9.01 -34.50 -2.10
CA ASN A 266 -9.42 -35.18 -0.87
C ASN A 266 -10.62 -36.13 -1.10
N ILE A 267 -11.62 -35.70 -1.89
CA ILE A 267 -12.78 -36.53 -2.26
C ILE A 267 -12.31 -37.76 -3.05
N LYS A 268 -11.45 -37.61 -4.05
CA LYS A 268 -10.91 -38.75 -4.83
C LYS A 268 -10.19 -39.77 -3.93
N VAL A 269 -9.38 -39.30 -2.99
CA VAL A 269 -8.68 -40.16 -2.03
C VAL A 269 -9.67 -40.89 -1.12
N TRP A 270 -10.68 -40.18 -0.61
CA TRP A 270 -11.71 -40.75 0.27
C TRP A 270 -12.53 -41.83 -0.44
N VAL A 271 -13.00 -41.57 -1.66
CA VAL A 271 -13.72 -42.56 -2.49
C VAL A 271 -12.85 -43.80 -2.74
N ARG A 272 -11.56 -43.62 -3.08
CA ARG A 272 -10.64 -44.74 -3.29
C ARG A 272 -10.45 -45.58 -2.03
N LYS A 273 -10.29 -44.95 -0.86
CA LYS A 273 -10.18 -45.66 0.43
C LYS A 273 -11.43 -46.47 0.74
N ARG A 274 -12.62 -45.91 0.50
CA ARG A 274 -13.90 -46.59 0.74
C ARG A 274 -14.12 -47.78 -0.20
N ASN A 275 -13.75 -47.66 -1.47
CA ASN A 275 -13.84 -48.77 -2.43
C ASN A 275 -12.85 -49.89 -2.10
N ASN A 276 -11.65 -49.56 -1.64
CA ASN A 276 -10.68 -50.57 -1.21
C ASN A 276 -11.13 -51.29 0.07
N ALA A 277 -11.72 -50.60 1.04
CA ALA A 277 -12.26 -51.22 2.26
C ALA A 277 -13.39 -52.21 1.96
N LYS A 278 -14.32 -51.86 1.06
CA LYS A 278 -15.39 -52.77 0.60
C LYS A 278 -14.85 -54.02 -0.10
N ASN A 279 -13.81 -53.88 -0.93
CA ASN A 279 -13.22 -55.04 -1.59
C ASN A 279 -12.53 -55.98 -0.60
N THR A 280 -11.89 -55.46 0.46
CA THR A 280 -11.28 -56.31 1.49
C THR A 280 -12.33 -57.08 2.31
N GLU A 281 -13.50 -56.51 2.60
CA GLU A 281 -14.60 -57.23 3.26
C GLU A 281 -15.19 -58.35 2.40
N VAL A 282 -15.30 -58.14 1.08
CA VAL A 282 -15.82 -59.16 0.14
C VAL A 282 -14.82 -60.31 -0.08
N THR A 283 -13.51 -60.06 0.07
CA THR A 283 -12.47 -61.09 -0.13
C THR A 283 -12.25 -61.95 1.12
N ASN A 284 -12.72 -61.50 2.28
CA ASN A 284 -12.59 -62.18 3.58
C ASN A 284 -13.88 -62.88 4.05
N ALA A 285 -14.93 -62.88 3.22
CA ALA A 285 -16.20 -63.59 3.44
C ALA A 285 -16.29 -64.80 2.48
#